data_AF-A0A1G4X2U0-F1
#
_entry.id   AF-A0A1G4X2U0-F1
#
_cell.length_a   1.000
_cell.length_b   1.000
_cell.length_c   1.000
_cell.angle_alpha   90.00
_cell.angle_beta   90.00
_cell.angle_gamma   90.00
#
_symmetry.space_group_name_H-M   'P 1'
#
loop_
_entity.id
_entity.type
_entity.pdbx_description
1 polymer ?
#
loop_
_entity_poly.entity_id
_entity_poly.type
_entity_poly.pdbx_seq_one_letter_code
_entity_poly.pdbx_strand_id
1 'polypeptide(L)' 'MRAGDVDQLMMMPPSVREWLPEDHLAFFVLDVVAELDLSAFYAAYRIDGR' A
#
# COMPACT_ATOMS: atom_id res chain seq x y z
N MET A 1 -0.86 -36.99 -2.20
CA MET A 1 -0.43 -35.82 -1.42
C MET A 1 0.75 -35.20 -2.16
N ARG A 2 0.47 -34.31 -3.13
CA ARG A 2 1.52 -33.68 -3.93
C ARG A 2 2.21 -32.62 -3.06
N ALA A 3 3.54 -32.66 -3.07
CA ALA A 3 4.39 -31.71 -2.37
C ALA A 3 4.01 -30.27 -2.74
N GLY A 4 4.00 -29.39 -1.73
CA GLY A 4 3.55 -28.00 -1.82
C GLY A 4 4.14 -27.28 -3.02
N ASP A 5 3.25 -26.63 -3.74
CA ASP A 5 3.51 -25.86 -4.94
C ASP A 5 4.38 -24.63 -4.61
N VAL A 6 5.27 -24.27 -5.54
CA VAL A 6 6.10 -23.06 -5.44
C VAL A 6 5.26 -21.77 -5.52
N ASP A 7 3.97 -21.87 -5.85
CA ASP A 7 2.95 -20.79 -5.81
C ASP A 7 2.43 -20.45 -4.41
N GLN A 8 2.85 -21.14 -3.34
CA GLN A 8 2.47 -20.73 -1.99
C GLN A 8 3.35 -19.57 -1.52
N LEU A 9 3.05 -18.37 -2.04
CA LEU A 9 3.52 -17.09 -1.52
C LEU A 9 3.37 -17.12 0.01
N MET A 10 4.52 -17.14 0.69
CA MET A 10 4.59 -16.97 2.15
C MET A 10 3.60 -15.89 2.54
N MET A 11 2.67 -16.25 3.44
CA MET A 11 1.61 -15.35 3.88
C MET A 11 2.25 -14.03 4.28
N MET A 12 2.02 -13.00 3.46
CA MET A 12 2.51 -11.66 3.74
C MET A 12 2.13 -11.30 5.18
N PRO A 13 3.01 -10.61 5.93
CA PRO A 13 2.67 -10.18 7.27
C PRO A 13 1.28 -9.51 7.25
N PRO A 14 0.40 -9.86 8.20
CA PRO A 14 -0.99 -9.42 8.19
C PRO A 14 -1.11 -7.89 8.23
N SER A 15 -0.06 -7.21 8.67
CA SER A 15 0.12 -5.77 8.57
C SER A 15 1.14 -5.42 7.49
N VAL A 16 0.76 -4.55 6.55
CA VAL A 16 1.66 -3.97 5.54
C VAL A 16 2.82 -3.20 6.17
N ARG A 17 2.63 -2.67 7.40
CA ARG A 17 3.70 -1.97 8.12
C ARG A 17 4.84 -2.89 8.56
N GLU A 18 4.59 -4.19 8.69
CA GLU A 18 5.61 -5.18 9.04
C GLU A 18 6.43 -5.64 7.84
N TRP A 19 6.14 -5.12 6.63
CA TRP A 19 6.83 -5.51 5.40
C TRP A 19 8.18 -4.81 5.24
N LEU A 20 8.36 -3.65 5.90
CA LEU A 20 9.52 -2.78 5.73
C LEU A 20 10.09 -2.38 7.09
N PRO A 21 11.41 -2.11 7.18
CA PRO A 21 12.02 -1.53 8.38
C PRO A 21 11.35 -0.21 8.79
N GLU A 22 11.27 0.06 10.09
CA GLU A 22 10.57 1.25 10.63
C GLU A 22 11.12 2.59 10.10
N ASP A 23 12.40 2.64 9.73
CA ASP A 23 13.11 3.82 9.20
C ASP A 23 13.07 3.91 7.66
N HIS A 24 12.29 3.06 6.99
CA HIS A 24 12.23 3.02 5.55
C HIS A 24 11.57 4.28 4.95
N LEU A 25 12.19 4.87 3.92
CA LEU A 25 11.76 6.10 3.24
C LEU A 25 10.28 6.10 2.80
N ALA A 26 9.72 4.93 2.48
CA ALA A 26 8.32 4.80 2.12
C ALA A 26 7.37 5.38 3.18
N PHE A 27 7.69 5.22 4.48
CA PHE A 27 6.88 5.80 5.56
C PHE A 27 6.98 7.32 5.58
N PHE A 28 8.17 7.88 5.35
CA PHE A 28 8.33 9.32 5.21
C PHE A 28 7.53 9.89 4.01
N VAL A 29 7.53 9.19 2.87
CA VAL A 29 6.72 9.61 1.71
C VAL A 29 5.23 9.57 2.05
N LEU A 30 4.77 8.55 2.79
CA LEU A 30 3.37 8.49 3.26
C LEU A 30 3.02 9.68 4.16
N ASP A 31 3.89 10.02 5.11
CA ASP A 31 3.69 11.18 6.00
C ASP A 31 3.62 12.48 5.19
N VAL A 32 4.53 12.69 4.24
CA VAL A 32 4.50 13.86 3.37
C VAL A 32 3.21 13.92 2.56
N VAL A 33 2.79 12.81 1.94
CA VAL A 33 1.56 12.76 1.13
C VAL A 33 0.32 13.02 1.97
N ALA A 34 0.30 12.61 3.25
CA ALA A 34 -0.81 12.86 4.16
C ALA A 34 -1.04 14.36 4.45
N GLU A 35 0.01 15.19 4.34
CA GLU A 35 -0.06 16.64 4.55
C GLU A 35 -0.41 17.42 3.27
N LEU A 36 -0.42 16.76 2.10
CA LEU A 36 -0.71 17.43 0.83
C LEU A 36 -2.23 17.55 0.60
N ASP A 37 -2.65 18.72 0.11
CA ASP A 37 -4.02 18.87 -0.42
C ASP A 37 -4.14 18.17 -1.79
N LEU A 38 -4.65 16.95 -1.75
CA LEU A 38 -4.93 16.12 -2.92
C LEU A 38 -6.37 16.24 -3.41
N SER A 39 -7.18 17.17 -2.86
CA SER A 39 -8.61 17.29 -3.18
C SER A 39 -8.86 17.50 -4.68
N ALA A 40 -8.03 18.30 -5.36
CA ALA A 40 -8.12 18.51 -6.80
C ALA A 40 -7.86 17.23 -7.62
N PHE A 41 -6.89 16.41 -7.18
CA PHE A 41 -6.61 15.12 -7.82
C PHE A 41 -7.77 14.14 -7.63
N TYR A 42 -8.31 14.03 -6.42
CA TYR A 42 -9.46 13.16 -6.14
C TYR A 42 -10.75 13.65 -6.80
N ALA A 43 -10.93 14.96 -6.95
CA ALA A 43 -12.05 15.54 -7.69
C ALA A 43 -11.97 15.22 -9.20
N ALA A 44 -10.76 15.27 -9.79
CA ALA A 44 -10.53 14.92 -11.18
C ALA A 44 -10.62 13.42 -11.46
N TYR A 45 -10.28 12.56 -10.49
CA TYR A 45 -10.38 11.11 -10.62
C TYR A 45 -11.81 10.57 -10.40
N ARG A 46 -12.78 11.46 -10.14
CA ARG A 46 -14.20 11.11 -10.07
C ARG A 46 -14.67 10.86 -11.51
N ILE A 47 -14.61 9.60 -11.94
CA ILE A 47 -15.00 9.15 -13.30
C ILE A 47 -16.45 9.55 -13.62
N ASP A 48 -17.36 9.50 -12.65
CA ASP A 48 -18.71 10.08 -12.66
C ASP A 48 -19.39 9.69 -11.36
N GLY A 49 -19.84 10.65 -10.56
CA GLY A 49 -20.63 10.35 -9.34
C GLY A 49 -22.08 9.96 -9.62
N ARG A 50 -22.38 9.29 -10.74
CA ARG A 50 -23.69 8.74 -11.13
C ARG A 50 -23.53 7.30 -11.57
#